data_AF-A0A1I4E7E6-F1
#
_entry.id   AF-A0A1I4E7E6-F1
#
_cell.length_a   1.000
_cell.length_b   1.000
_cell.length_c   1.000
_cell.angle_alpha   90.00
_cell.angle_beta   90.00
_cell.angle_gamma   90.00
#
_symmetry.space_group_name_H-M   'P 1'
#
loop_
_entity.id
_entity.type
_entity.pdbx_description
1 polymer ?
#
loop_
_entity_poly.entity_id
_entity_poly.type
_entity_poly.pdbx_seq_one_letter_code
_entity_poly.pdbx_strand_id
1 'polypeptide(L)'
;MPAIEQTSGRMQKNGKGTVADPALVLSQAWVEAHAQTLVLCLRQQQFEAELALSVGFPSANIVLPDSSERDVSSLEDLEDVSAPTTIDEISRTEAAKASAEHWARWRAKDADLGYSATKEAEQQAADKEQLLLDELARTPASTMAGAIAKLSVVLREIEDNHDASDFPLPHIRSVLEDLTRVTHHNAPEGFRPSSDAEHHGTRDMPVAERGTSGGKK
;
A
#
# COMPACT_ATOMS: atom_id res chain seq x y z
N MET A 1 16.91 37.04 61.25
CA MET A 1 16.74 35.58 61.46
C MET A 1 15.36 35.34 62.07
N PRO A 2 14.67 34.20 61.86
CA PRO A 2 15.07 32.93 61.20
C PRO A 2 14.30 32.70 59.87
N ALA A 3 14.66 31.88 58.89
CA ALA A 3 15.20 30.51 58.80
C ALA A 3 14.22 29.41 59.21
N ILE A 4 13.50 28.82 58.23
CA ILE A 4 13.05 27.41 58.28
C ILE A 4 13.10 26.84 56.84
N GLU A 5 14.14 26.06 56.56
CA GLU A 5 14.08 24.97 55.59
C GLU A 5 13.12 23.89 56.12
N GLN A 6 12.24 23.36 55.27
CA GLN A 6 11.98 21.92 55.28
C GLN A 6 11.67 21.42 53.86
N THR A 7 12.43 20.39 53.52
CA THR A 7 12.36 19.50 52.38
C THR A 7 11.03 18.76 52.28
N SER A 8 10.49 18.59 51.07
CA SER A 8 9.72 17.39 50.74
C SER A 8 9.89 17.08 49.26
N GLY A 9 10.62 16.00 48.99
CA GLY A 9 10.79 15.49 47.65
C GLY A 9 9.47 15.03 47.04
N ARG A 10 9.43 15.06 45.71
CA ARG A 10 8.79 13.99 44.95
C ARG A 10 9.43 13.95 43.58
N MET A 11 10.16 12.87 43.32
CA MET A 11 10.35 12.33 41.99
C MET A 11 9.00 12.37 41.27
N GLN A 12 8.84 13.25 40.30
CA GLN A 12 7.93 12.97 39.20
C GLN A 12 8.76 12.32 38.10
N LYS A 13 9.04 11.03 38.34
CA LYS A 13 9.19 10.06 37.25
C LYS A 13 7.80 9.91 36.62
N ASN A 14 7.43 10.77 35.68
CA ASN A 14 6.21 10.58 34.92
C ASN A 14 6.56 10.25 33.48
N GLY A 15 6.54 8.94 33.21
CA GLY A 15 6.19 8.31 31.95
C GLY A 15 6.88 8.88 30.72
N LYS A 16 8.06 8.33 30.38
CA LYS A 16 8.46 8.25 28.98
C LYS A 16 7.39 7.39 28.30
N GLY A 17 6.30 8.02 27.83
CA GLY A 17 5.42 7.41 26.86
C GLY A 17 6.33 6.91 25.76
N THR A 18 6.33 5.61 25.50
CA THR A 18 7.21 5.00 24.52
C THR A 18 6.87 5.67 23.19
N VAL A 19 7.70 6.64 22.77
CA VAL A 19 7.52 7.32 21.49
C VAL A 19 7.56 6.21 20.44
N ALA A 20 6.50 6.11 19.64
CA ALA A 20 6.40 5.10 18.60
C ALA A 20 7.60 5.25 17.64
N ASP A 21 8.14 4.12 17.17
CA ASP A 21 9.27 4.14 16.24
C ASP A 21 8.85 4.90 14.97
N PRO A 22 9.51 6.01 14.60
CA PRO A 22 9.10 6.82 13.45
C PRO A 22 9.16 6.02 12.13
N ALA A 23 10.08 5.05 12.02
CA ALA A 23 10.11 4.15 10.87
C ALA A 23 8.87 3.26 10.79
N LEU A 24 8.37 2.77 11.94
CA LEU A 24 7.15 1.96 11.98
C LEU A 24 5.92 2.78 11.58
N VAL A 25 5.83 4.02 12.06
CA VAL A 25 4.72 4.93 11.73
C VAL A 25 4.71 5.25 10.23
N LEU A 26 5.87 5.59 9.65
CA LEU A 26 5.98 5.86 8.22
C LEU A 26 5.67 4.62 7.37
N SER A 27 6.12 3.43 7.78
CA SER A 27 5.76 2.18 7.10
C SER A 27 4.26 1.91 7.10
N GLN A 28 3.56 2.19 8.20
CA GLN A 28 2.10 2.04 8.26
C GLN A 28 1.40 3.04 7.34
N ALA A 29 1.82 4.30 7.36
CA ALA A 29 1.29 5.33 6.46
C ALA A 29 1.53 4.97 4.99
N TRP A 30 2.69 4.40 4.65
CA TRP A 30 2.98 3.92 3.30
C TRP A 30 2.05 2.77 2.90
N VAL A 31 1.82 1.77 3.77
CA VAL A 31 0.89 0.65 3.47
C VAL A 31 -0.53 1.16 3.20
N GLU A 32 -1.00 2.16 3.94
CA GLU A 32 -2.30 2.78 3.71
C GLU A 32 -2.35 3.55 2.38
N ALA A 33 -1.30 4.31 2.07
CA ALA A 33 -1.20 5.04 0.81
C ALA A 33 -1.15 4.08 -0.39
N HIS A 34 -0.30 3.05 -0.33
CA HIS A 34 -0.18 2.00 -1.34
C HIS A 34 -1.52 1.30 -1.61
N ALA A 35 -2.26 0.93 -0.54
CA ALA A 35 -3.59 0.34 -0.70
C ALA A 35 -4.58 1.29 -1.41
N GLN A 36 -4.49 2.60 -1.14
CA GLN A 36 -5.31 3.60 -1.84
C GLN A 36 -4.91 3.72 -3.30
N THR A 37 -3.60 3.74 -3.61
CA THR A 37 -3.07 3.74 -4.98
C THR A 37 -3.62 2.56 -5.78
N LEU A 38 -3.54 1.33 -5.24
CA LEU A 38 -4.05 0.13 -5.92
C LEU A 38 -5.56 0.20 -6.21
N VAL A 39 -6.36 0.68 -5.26
CA VAL A 39 -7.81 0.83 -5.46
C VAL A 39 -8.12 1.85 -6.55
N LEU A 40 -7.41 2.98 -6.57
CA LEU A 40 -7.58 4.03 -7.58
C LEU A 40 -7.09 3.58 -8.95
N CYS A 41 -5.97 2.86 -9.02
CA CYS A 41 -5.44 2.28 -10.26
C CYS A 41 -6.44 1.31 -10.90
N LEU A 42 -6.99 0.37 -10.13
CA LEU A 42 -8.01 -0.54 -10.63
C LEU A 42 -9.26 0.20 -11.11
N ARG A 43 -9.65 1.27 -10.41
CA ARG A 43 -10.80 2.09 -10.80
C ARG A 43 -10.53 2.87 -12.08
N GLN A 44 -9.33 3.44 -12.22
CA GLN A 44 -8.88 4.13 -13.42
C GLN A 44 -8.88 3.17 -14.63
N GLN A 45 -8.37 1.94 -14.47
CA GLN A 45 -8.36 0.93 -15.54
C GLN A 45 -9.77 0.51 -15.96
N GLN A 46 -10.70 0.39 -15.02
CA GLN A 46 -12.11 0.11 -15.33
C GLN A 46 -12.73 1.21 -16.19
N PHE A 47 -12.48 2.47 -15.83
CA PHE A 47 -12.98 3.61 -16.61
C PHE A 47 -12.28 3.74 -17.96
N GLU A 48 -10.98 3.43 -18.04
CA GLU A 48 -10.26 3.36 -19.32
C GLU A 48 -10.88 2.33 -20.25
N ALA A 49 -11.15 1.12 -19.74
CA ALA A 49 -11.81 0.06 -20.50
C ALA A 49 -13.21 0.48 -20.96
N GLU A 50 -13.99 1.16 -20.11
CA GLU A 50 -15.32 1.65 -20.49
C GLU A 50 -15.24 2.74 -21.57
N LEU A 51 -14.32 3.70 -21.44
CA LEU A 51 -14.10 4.73 -22.46
C LEU A 51 -13.67 4.13 -23.80
N ALA A 52 -12.72 3.19 -23.77
CA ALA A 52 -12.25 2.48 -24.95
C ALA A 52 -13.37 1.70 -25.64
N LEU A 53 -14.25 1.02 -24.87
CA LEU A 53 -15.37 0.26 -25.43
C LEU A 53 -16.53 1.14 -25.93
N SER A 54 -16.76 2.30 -25.31
CA SER A 54 -17.91 3.15 -25.62
C SER A 54 -17.64 4.19 -26.71
N VAL A 55 -16.47 4.82 -26.68
CA VAL A 55 -16.11 5.89 -27.63
C VAL A 55 -15.01 5.43 -28.60
N GLY A 56 -14.14 4.51 -28.17
CA GLY A 56 -12.90 4.16 -28.86
C GLY A 56 -11.80 5.18 -28.55
N PHE A 57 -10.54 4.74 -28.50
CA PHE A 57 -9.44 5.67 -28.26
C PHE A 57 -9.42 6.77 -29.32
N PRO A 58 -9.19 8.04 -28.95
CA PRO A 58 -9.12 9.13 -29.90
C PRO A 58 -7.91 8.91 -30.80
N SER A 59 -8.16 8.42 -32.00
CA SER A 59 -7.14 8.20 -33.01
C SER A 59 -7.70 8.63 -34.35
N ALA A 60 -6.86 9.30 -35.14
CA ALA A 60 -7.18 9.72 -36.49
C ALA A 60 -6.14 9.12 -37.43
N ASN A 61 -6.60 8.28 -38.37
CA ASN A 61 -5.75 7.83 -39.46
C ASN A 61 -5.57 8.98 -40.44
N ILE A 62 -4.35 9.50 -40.55
CA ILE A 62 -3.98 10.44 -41.61
C ILE A 62 -3.37 9.63 -42.76
N VAL A 63 -3.90 9.83 -43.97
CA VAL A 63 -3.28 9.31 -45.19
C VAL A 63 -2.19 10.29 -45.61
N LEU A 64 -0.94 9.83 -45.58
CA LEU A 64 0.22 10.60 -46.01
C LEU A 64 0.27 10.69 -47.55
N PRO A 65 1.01 11.66 -48.13
CA PRO A 65 1.10 11.85 -49.58
C PRO A 65 1.66 10.63 -50.34
N ASP A 66 2.40 9.76 -49.66
CA ASP A 66 2.91 8.50 -50.19
C ASP A 66 1.92 7.32 -50.05
N SER A 67 0.66 7.62 -49.67
CA SER A 67 -0.41 6.66 -49.40
C SER A 67 -0.16 5.73 -48.21
N SER A 68 0.78 6.07 -47.31
CA SER A 68 0.90 5.38 -46.02
C SER A 68 -0.10 5.95 -45.00
N GLU A 69 -0.73 5.07 -44.22
CA GLU A 69 -1.59 5.47 -43.11
C GLU A 69 -0.75 5.63 -41.85
N ARG A 70 -0.87 6.78 -41.17
CA ARG A 70 -0.29 7.00 -39.85
C ARG A 70 -1.41 7.20 -38.83
N ASP A 71 -1.38 6.42 -37.76
CA ASP A 71 -2.26 6.61 -36.61
C ASP A 71 -1.76 7.82 -35.81
N VAL A 72 -2.64 8.80 -35.61
CA VAL A 72 -2.32 10.03 -34.88
C VAL A 72 -3.19 10.04 -33.62
N SER A 73 -2.55 9.76 -32.48
CA SER A 73 -3.21 9.56 -31.19
C SER A 73 -3.11 10.78 -30.26
N SER A 74 -2.36 11.82 -30.65
CA SER A 74 -2.30 13.10 -29.94
C SER A 74 -2.62 14.30 -30.85
N LEU A 75 -3.20 15.35 -30.25
CA LEU A 75 -3.42 16.64 -30.92
C LEU A 75 -2.10 17.29 -31.37
N GLU A 76 -1.01 17.04 -30.62
CA GLU A 76 0.33 17.55 -30.89
C GLU A 76 1.01 16.82 -32.07
N ASP A 77 0.71 15.54 -32.27
CA ASP A 77 1.21 14.76 -33.41
C ASP A 77 0.62 15.24 -34.75
N LEU A 78 -0.51 15.96 -34.72
CA LEU A 78 -1.17 16.52 -35.90
C LEU A 78 -0.43 17.77 -36.43
N GLU A 79 0.25 18.51 -35.56
CA GLU A 79 1.01 19.72 -35.91
C GLU A 79 2.41 19.39 -36.49
N ASP A 80 2.98 18.24 -36.14
CA ASP A 80 4.31 17.79 -36.60
C ASP A 80 4.33 17.18 -38.01
N VAL A 81 3.17 16.88 -38.61
CA VAL A 81 3.06 16.39 -40.02
C VAL A 81 3.27 17.53 -41.05
N SER A 82 3.71 18.70 -40.61
CA SER A 82 3.97 19.89 -41.42
C SER A 82 5.22 19.76 -42.33
N ALA A 83 5.05 19.15 -43.50
CA ALA A 83 5.77 19.57 -44.71
C ALA A 83 4.76 20.24 -45.67
N PRO A 84 5.07 21.45 -46.21
CA PRO A 84 4.11 22.19 -47.00
C PRO A 84 4.04 21.64 -48.43
N THR A 85 2.94 20.96 -48.77
CA THR A 85 2.55 20.73 -50.17
C THR A 85 1.09 21.12 -50.40
N THR A 86 0.89 21.87 -51.48
CA THR A 86 -0.20 22.81 -51.77
C THR A 86 -1.56 22.18 -52.12
N ILE A 87 -1.82 20.89 -51.86
CA ILE A 87 -3.05 20.24 -52.34
C ILE A 87 -4.05 19.82 -51.26
N ASP A 88 -3.74 19.85 -49.95
CA ASP A 88 -4.63 19.20 -48.97
C ASP A 88 -5.05 20.07 -47.77
N GLU A 89 -5.50 21.29 -48.04
CA GLU A 89 -6.02 22.19 -46.99
C GLU A 89 -7.44 21.80 -46.55
N ILE A 90 -8.30 21.41 -47.50
CA ILE A 90 -9.69 21.01 -47.24
C ILE A 90 -9.73 19.68 -46.46
N SER A 91 -9.06 18.63 -46.94
CA SER A 91 -9.08 17.33 -46.23
C SER A 91 -8.40 17.42 -44.86
N ARG A 92 -7.39 18.28 -44.70
CA ARG A 92 -6.82 18.61 -43.38
C ARG A 92 -7.84 19.26 -42.45
N THR A 93 -8.63 20.23 -42.93
CA THR A 93 -9.67 20.85 -42.11
C THR A 93 -10.78 19.86 -41.72
N GLU A 94 -11.15 18.95 -42.63
CA GLU A 94 -12.14 17.90 -42.34
C GLU A 94 -11.60 16.86 -41.35
N ALA A 95 -10.36 16.42 -41.50
CA ALA A 95 -9.69 15.52 -40.56
C ALA A 95 -9.55 16.17 -39.17
N ALA A 96 -9.11 17.43 -39.10
CA ALA A 96 -9.03 18.18 -37.85
C ALA A 96 -10.39 18.32 -37.16
N LYS A 97 -11.46 18.58 -37.94
CA LYS A 97 -12.83 18.64 -37.42
C LYS A 97 -13.31 17.28 -36.90
N ALA A 98 -13.09 16.21 -37.64
CA ALA A 98 -13.47 14.85 -37.23
C ALA A 98 -12.75 14.43 -35.94
N SER A 99 -11.46 14.74 -35.81
CA SER A 99 -10.69 14.54 -34.58
C SER A 99 -11.25 15.39 -33.43
N ALA A 100 -11.56 16.66 -33.67
CA ALA A 100 -12.15 17.53 -32.64
C ALA A 100 -13.52 17.01 -32.16
N GLU A 101 -14.36 16.53 -33.06
CA GLU A 101 -15.65 15.89 -32.73
C GLU A 101 -15.45 14.60 -31.93
N HIS A 102 -14.45 13.80 -32.27
CA HIS A 102 -14.09 12.60 -31.51
C HIS A 102 -13.64 12.95 -30.10
N TRP A 103 -12.69 13.89 -29.96
CA TRP A 103 -12.22 14.37 -28.65
C TRP A 103 -13.34 14.99 -27.81
N ALA A 104 -14.31 15.67 -28.42
CA ALA A 104 -15.48 16.19 -27.72
C ALA A 104 -16.35 15.06 -27.16
N ARG A 105 -16.60 13.99 -27.93
CA ARG A 105 -17.32 12.80 -27.45
C ARG A 105 -16.57 12.10 -26.31
N TRP A 106 -15.26 11.95 -26.44
CA TRP A 106 -14.41 11.35 -25.39
C TRP A 106 -14.47 12.17 -24.10
N ARG A 107 -14.25 13.49 -24.17
CA ARG A 107 -14.32 14.37 -22.99
C ARG A 107 -15.71 14.41 -22.36
N ALA A 108 -16.77 14.37 -23.15
CA ALA A 108 -18.13 14.30 -22.61
C ALA A 108 -18.35 13.00 -21.82
N LYS A 109 -17.94 11.86 -22.37
CA LYS A 109 -18.05 10.57 -21.69
C LYS A 109 -17.14 10.47 -20.46
N ASP A 110 -15.94 11.02 -20.54
CA ASP A 110 -15.03 11.15 -19.39
C ASP A 110 -15.65 12.01 -18.28
N ALA A 111 -16.25 13.16 -18.61
CA ALA A 111 -16.95 14.00 -17.63
C ALA A 111 -18.11 13.27 -16.93
N ASP A 112 -18.81 12.39 -17.65
CA ASP A 112 -19.88 11.55 -17.10
C ASP A 112 -19.34 10.41 -16.20
N LEU A 113 -18.20 9.81 -16.57
CA LEU A 113 -17.61 8.67 -15.86
C LEU A 113 -16.69 9.06 -14.70
N GLY A 114 -16.03 10.21 -14.79
CA GLY A 114 -15.00 10.68 -13.86
C GLY A 114 -13.64 9.99 -14.05
N TYR A 115 -13.28 9.59 -15.28
CA TYR A 115 -11.98 8.95 -15.55
C TYR A 115 -10.82 9.89 -15.20
N SER A 116 -10.82 11.11 -15.74
CA SER A 116 -9.75 12.08 -15.53
C SER A 116 -9.59 12.47 -14.05
N ALA A 117 -10.70 12.62 -13.33
CA ALA A 117 -10.67 12.89 -11.89
C ALA A 117 -10.09 11.70 -11.08
N THR A 118 -10.43 10.47 -11.47
CA THR A 118 -9.88 9.26 -10.84
C THR A 118 -8.40 9.10 -11.13
N LYS A 119 -7.98 9.39 -12.37
CA LYS A 119 -6.57 9.40 -12.78
C LYS A 119 -5.75 10.44 -12.01
N GLU A 120 -6.30 11.64 -11.81
CA GLU A 120 -5.64 12.65 -10.98
C GLU A 120 -5.52 12.20 -9.52
N ALA A 121 -6.58 11.61 -8.95
CA ALA A 121 -6.54 11.08 -7.59
C ALA A 121 -5.53 9.91 -7.45
N GLU A 122 -5.45 9.04 -8.45
CA GLU A 122 -4.46 7.96 -8.51
C GLU A 122 -3.04 8.51 -8.54
N GLN A 123 -2.76 9.50 -9.39
CA GLN A 123 -1.46 10.17 -9.43
C GLN A 123 -1.11 10.83 -8.08
N GLN A 124 -2.07 11.51 -7.44
CA GLN A 124 -1.84 12.11 -6.11
C GLN A 124 -1.55 11.06 -5.03
N ALA A 125 -2.20 9.89 -5.11
CA ALA A 125 -1.93 8.78 -4.21
C ALA A 125 -0.53 8.20 -4.43
N ALA A 126 -0.14 7.98 -5.69
CA ALA A 126 1.19 7.52 -6.07
C ALA A 126 2.29 8.52 -5.66
N ASP A 127 2.07 9.82 -5.85
CA ASP A 127 3.01 10.86 -5.42
C ASP A 127 3.20 10.84 -3.89
N LYS A 128 2.10 10.69 -3.13
CA LYS A 128 2.15 10.58 -1.67
C LYS A 128 2.89 9.31 -1.22
N GLU A 129 2.64 8.19 -1.89
CA GLU A 129 3.31 6.92 -1.64
C GLU A 129 4.82 7.04 -1.87
N GLN A 130 5.24 7.65 -2.97
CA GLN A 130 6.66 7.90 -3.26
C GLN A 130 7.30 8.81 -2.21
N LEU A 131 6.62 9.89 -1.79
CA LEU A 131 7.11 10.76 -0.72
C LEU A 131 7.33 10.00 0.60
N LEU A 132 6.40 9.12 0.97
CA LEU A 132 6.50 8.29 2.16
C LEU A 132 7.65 7.28 2.05
N LEU A 133 7.87 6.68 0.87
CA LEU A 133 8.98 5.77 0.61
C LEU A 133 10.34 6.48 0.76
N ASP A 134 10.43 7.69 0.19
CA ASP A 134 11.59 8.58 0.26
C ASP A 134 11.91 9.02 1.70
N GLU A 135 10.89 9.36 2.49
CA GLU A 135 11.04 9.74 3.89
C GLU A 135 11.42 8.53 4.75
N LEU A 136 10.80 7.38 4.49
CA LEU A 136 11.09 6.12 5.17
C LEU A 136 12.56 5.73 4.95
N ALA A 137 13.09 5.85 3.74
CA ALA A 137 14.49 5.53 3.43
C ALA A 137 15.48 6.33 4.32
N ARG A 138 15.18 7.60 4.60
CA ARG A 138 16.03 8.52 5.38
C ARG A 138 15.83 8.41 6.90
N THR A 139 14.74 7.80 7.35
CA THR A 139 14.37 7.75 8.78
C THR A 139 14.93 6.51 9.47
N PRO A 140 15.90 6.60 10.40
CA PRO A 140 16.42 5.41 11.08
C PRO A 140 15.35 4.68 11.89
N ALA A 141 15.31 3.34 11.81
CA ALA A 141 14.50 2.55 12.75
C ALA A 141 15.18 2.53 14.12
N SER A 142 14.40 2.77 15.18
CA SER A 142 14.88 2.74 16.57
C SER A 142 14.54 1.44 17.30
N THR A 143 13.75 0.57 16.66
CA THR A 143 13.29 -0.71 17.18
C THR A 143 13.39 -1.79 16.10
N MET A 144 13.41 -3.06 16.52
CA MET A 144 13.37 -4.18 15.58
C MET A 144 12.04 -4.21 14.80
N ALA A 145 10.92 -3.82 15.44
CA ALA A 145 9.63 -3.71 14.76
C ALA A 145 9.66 -2.68 13.62
N GLY A 146 10.30 -1.53 13.81
CA GLY A 146 10.48 -0.53 12.75
C GLY A 146 11.41 -1.01 11.63
N ALA A 147 12.46 -1.78 11.95
CA ALA A 147 13.33 -2.37 10.94
C ALA A 147 12.61 -3.44 10.09
N ILE A 148 11.80 -4.28 10.73
CA ILE A 148 10.94 -5.28 10.07
C ILE A 148 9.91 -4.59 9.18
N ALA A 149 9.23 -3.54 9.69
CA ALA A 149 8.23 -2.80 8.93
C ALA A 149 8.84 -2.14 7.68
N LYS A 150 10.04 -1.55 7.82
CA LYS A 150 10.81 -1.03 6.69
C LYS A 150 11.11 -2.07 5.61
N LEU A 151 11.64 -3.22 6.03
CA LEU A 151 11.97 -4.29 5.09
C LEU A 151 10.71 -4.85 4.42
N SER A 152 9.58 -4.86 5.13
CA SER A 152 8.28 -5.26 4.57
C SER A 152 7.80 -4.30 3.47
N VAL A 153 7.99 -2.99 3.64
CA VAL A 153 7.70 -1.98 2.61
C VAL A 153 8.57 -2.20 1.38
N VAL A 154 9.89 -2.35 1.56
CA VAL A 154 10.82 -2.61 0.45
C VAL A 154 10.47 -3.90 -0.28
N LEU A 155 10.12 -4.96 0.45
CA LEU A 155 9.73 -6.23 -0.16
C LEU A 155 8.49 -6.06 -1.04
N ARG A 156 7.48 -5.34 -0.56
CA ARG A 156 6.24 -5.09 -1.32
C ARG A 156 6.53 -4.29 -2.59
N GLU A 157 7.26 -3.19 -2.48
CA GLU A 157 7.64 -2.36 -3.63
C GLU A 157 8.38 -3.17 -4.72
N ILE A 158 9.26 -4.08 -4.33
CA ILE A 158 9.96 -4.95 -5.28
C ILE A 158 9.00 -6.00 -5.86
N GLU A 159 8.13 -6.60 -5.05
CA GLU A 159 7.15 -7.60 -5.49
C GLU A 159 6.14 -7.04 -6.50
N ASP A 160 5.78 -5.75 -6.41
CA ASP A 160 4.86 -5.11 -7.35
C ASP A 160 5.52 -4.86 -8.73
N ASN A 161 6.86 -4.81 -8.79
CA ASN A 161 7.63 -4.47 -9.98
C ASN A 161 8.42 -5.66 -10.58
N HIS A 162 8.47 -6.80 -9.92
CA HIS A 162 9.30 -7.96 -10.29
C HIS A 162 8.58 -9.30 -10.06
N ASP A 163 9.04 -10.38 -10.69
CA ASP A 163 8.51 -11.73 -10.41
C ASP A 163 8.89 -12.17 -8.99
N ALA A 164 7.88 -12.56 -8.19
CA ALA A 164 8.03 -12.95 -6.79
C ALA A 164 9.01 -14.12 -6.54
N SER A 165 9.35 -14.89 -7.58
CA SER A 165 10.29 -16.01 -7.53
C SER A 165 11.74 -15.63 -7.85
N ASP A 166 11.97 -14.43 -8.38
CA ASP A 166 13.29 -13.98 -8.80
C ASP A 166 14.21 -13.69 -7.61
N PHE A 167 15.50 -13.99 -7.79
CA PHE A 167 16.52 -13.58 -6.82
C PHE A 167 16.56 -12.04 -6.73
N PRO A 168 16.57 -11.43 -5.52
CA PRO A 168 16.72 -12.04 -4.19
C PRO A 168 15.41 -12.21 -3.38
N LEU A 169 14.23 -12.03 -3.96
CA LEU A 169 12.93 -11.93 -3.25
C LEU A 169 12.64 -13.11 -2.30
N PRO A 170 12.80 -14.40 -2.70
CA PRO A 170 12.58 -15.51 -1.78
C PRO A 170 13.49 -15.48 -0.53
N HIS A 171 14.72 -14.97 -0.68
CA HIS A 171 15.69 -14.89 0.42
C HIS A 171 15.33 -13.77 1.38
N ILE A 172 14.92 -12.60 0.85
CA ILE A 172 14.47 -11.48 1.67
C ILE A 172 13.23 -11.87 2.48
N ARG A 173 12.27 -12.57 1.88
CA ARG A 173 11.07 -13.07 2.55
C ARG A 173 11.41 -14.02 3.70
N SER A 174 12.29 -14.99 3.46
CA SER A 174 12.77 -15.93 4.48
C SER A 174 13.41 -15.20 5.68
N VAL A 175 14.30 -14.24 5.42
CA VAL A 175 14.93 -13.44 6.49
C VAL A 175 13.90 -12.60 7.25
N LEU A 176 12.91 -12.01 6.57
CA LEU A 176 11.86 -11.23 7.20
C LEU A 176 10.97 -12.09 8.12
N GLU A 177 10.62 -13.31 7.69
CA GLU A 177 9.88 -14.29 8.50
C GLU A 177 10.69 -14.70 9.74
N ASP A 178 11.99 -14.91 9.60
CA ASP A 178 12.89 -15.22 10.70
C ASP A 178 12.99 -14.09 11.72
N LEU A 179 13.17 -12.84 11.27
CA LEU A 179 13.23 -11.66 12.14
C LEU A 179 11.91 -11.44 12.89
N THR A 180 10.78 -11.64 12.21
CA THR A 180 9.44 -11.56 12.80
C THR A 180 9.24 -12.63 13.85
N ARG A 181 9.61 -13.88 13.56
CA ARG A 181 9.53 -14.98 14.53
C ARG A 181 10.37 -14.70 15.77
N VAL A 182 11.63 -14.31 15.61
CA VAL A 182 12.55 -14.05 16.73
C VAL A 182 12.06 -12.89 17.60
N THR A 183 11.51 -11.82 17.02
CA THR A 183 10.97 -10.70 17.81
C THR A 183 9.76 -11.09 18.65
N HIS A 184 8.84 -11.88 18.11
CA HIS A 184 7.68 -12.36 18.87
C HIS A 184 8.06 -13.30 20.03
N HIS A 185 9.11 -14.11 19.87
CA HIS A 185 9.60 -14.99 20.95
C HIS A 185 10.32 -14.24 22.08
N ASN A 186 10.82 -13.03 21.83
CA ASN A 186 11.53 -12.22 22.82
C ASN A 186 10.62 -11.21 23.56
N ALA A 187 9.31 -11.22 23.30
CA ALA A 187 8.37 -10.49 24.14
C ALA A 187 8.40 -11.10 25.56
N PRO A 188 8.52 -10.29 26.62
CA PRO A 188 8.68 -10.82 27.97
C PRO A 188 7.51 -11.74 28.29
N GLU A 189 7.80 -13.02 28.55
CA GLU A 189 6.81 -13.96 29.10
C GLU A 189 6.25 -13.32 30.37
N GLY A 190 5.01 -12.85 30.28
CA GLY A 190 4.26 -12.38 31.44
C GLY A 190 4.23 -13.50 32.46
N PHE A 191 4.85 -13.25 33.61
CA PHE A 191 4.68 -13.94 34.89
C PHE A 191 3.82 -15.21 34.82
N ARG A 192 4.43 -16.39 34.65
CA ARG A 192 3.78 -17.65 35.01
C ARG A 192 3.71 -17.69 36.54
N PRO A 193 2.52 -17.63 37.17
CA PRO A 193 2.44 -17.84 38.62
C PRO A 193 2.95 -19.24 38.93
N SER A 194 3.92 -19.33 39.84
CA SER A 194 4.45 -20.60 40.33
C SER A 194 3.31 -21.41 40.93
N SER A 195 3.04 -22.57 40.35
CA SER A 195 2.14 -23.58 40.88
C SER A 195 2.83 -24.33 42.02
N ASP A 196 3.23 -23.62 43.07
CA ASP A 196 3.78 -24.20 44.30
C ASP A 196 2.96 -23.72 45.50
N ALA A 197 1.78 -24.31 45.65
CA ALA A 197 1.00 -24.43 46.89
C ALA A 197 -0.13 -25.43 46.56
N GLU A 198 -0.29 -26.61 47.13
CA GLU A 198 0.33 -27.27 48.27
C GLU A 198 0.19 -28.80 48.07
N HIS A 199 1.20 -29.57 48.46
CA HIS A 199 1.02 -31.00 48.74
C HIS A 199 1.78 -31.38 50.02
N HIS A 200 1.08 -31.32 51.16
CA HIS A 200 1.30 -32.13 52.38
C HIS A 200 0.22 -31.76 53.40
N GLY A 201 -0.49 -32.65 54.09
CA GLY A 201 -0.34 -34.09 54.20
C GLY A 201 -1.55 -34.78 54.86
N THR A 202 -1.46 -36.09 54.77
CA THR A 202 -2.25 -37.22 55.25
C THR A 202 -3.08 -37.06 56.53
N ARG A 203 -4.31 -37.61 56.52
CA ARG A 203 -4.85 -38.34 57.67
C ARG A 203 -5.83 -39.46 57.25
N ASP A 204 -5.58 -40.63 57.84
CA ASP A 204 -6.20 -41.94 57.64
C ASP A 204 -7.65 -42.09 58.16
N MET A 205 -8.46 -42.84 57.38
CA MET A 205 -9.48 -43.88 57.71
C MET A 205 -10.75 -43.55 58.57
N PRO A 206 -11.87 -44.35 58.50
CA PRO A 206 -12.12 -45.61 57.76
C PRO A 206 -13.47 -45.75 56.98
N VAL A 207 -13.46 -46.77 56.10
CA VAL A 207 -14.50 -47.70 55.58
C VAL A 207 -16.01 -47.47 55.89
N ALA A 208 -16.83 -47.50 54.83
CA ALA A 208 -18.12 -48.20 54.81
C ALA A 208 -18.48 -48.71 53.39
N GLU A 209 -18.91 -49.97 53.34
CA GLU A 209 -19.27 -50.78 52.16
C GLU A 209 -20.57 -50.38 51.43
N ARG A 210 -20.73 -51.01 50.25
CA ARG A 210 -21.95 -51.27 49.42
C ARG A 210 -22.13 -50.29 48.26
N GLY A 211 -22.45 -50.71 47.03
CA GLY A 211 -22.73 -52.03 46.49
C GLY A 211 -22.91 -51.93 44.96
N THR A 212 -22.62 -53.03 44.27
CA THR A 212 -23.25 -53.59 43.06
C THR A 212 -23.87 -52.71 41.96
N SER A 213 -23.66 -53.22 40.73
CA SER A 213 -24.50 -53.13 39.52
C SER A 213 -23.99 -52.12 38.50
N GLY A 214 -23.35 -52.54 37.40
CA GLY A 214 -24.04 -53.01 36.17
C GLY A 214 -24.14 -51.82 35.21
N GLY A 215 -23.89 -51.85 33.92
CA GLY A 215 -23.67 -52.88 32.92
C GLY A 215 -23.45 -52.15 31.58
N LYS A 216 -23.01 -52.89 30.58
CA LYS A 216 -22.77 -52.50 29.18
C LYS A 216 -23.85 -51.58 28.58
N LYS A 217 -23.43 -50.60 27.77
CA LYS A 217 -23.54 -50.61 26.31
C LYS A 217 -22.65 -49.54 25.70
#